data_AF-A0A0D2RPN3-F1
#
_entry.id   AF-A0A0D2RPN3-F1
#
_cell.length_a   1.000
_cell.length_b   1.000
_cell.length_c   1.000
_cell.angle_alpha   90.00
_cell.angle_beta   90.00
_cell.angle_gamma   90.00
#
_symmetry.space_group_name_H-M   'P 1'
#
loop_
_entity.id
_entity.type
_entity.pdbx_description
1 polymer ?
#
loop_
_entity_poly.entity_id
_entity_poly.type
_entity_poly.pdbx_seq_one_letter_code
_entity_poly.pdbx_strand_id
1 'polypeptide(L)'
;MAVKSKQNPSPAFIETIQEIMRLYKSLPPRPSIEEVEAAKTVLQTAENEEKTKLEAISKDQYHHQPLEGVPDELLSILQQVRKTMVLFQSHEQKKEALYLVEVDDMFETFDGLIERASLLVSGDNLEEKVWGFDGETVISDDRFVTSSCNS
;
A
#
# COMPACT_ATOMS: atom_id res chain seq x y z
N MET A 1 -7.44 -31.83 -41.65
CA MET A 1 -7.49 -30.95 -40.46
C MET A 1 -7.67 -31.83 -39.25
N ALA A 2 -6.72 -31.88 -38.33
CA ALA A 2 -6.81 -32.73 -37.14
C ALA A 2 -7.68 -32.03 -36.09
N VAL A 3 -8.85 -32.60 -35.83
CA VAL A 3 -9.73 -32.19 -34.74
C VAL A 3 -9.03 -32.62 -33.44
N LYS A 4 -8.47 -31.67 -32.68
CA LYS A 4 -7.96 -31.97 -31.33
C LYS A 4 -9.13 -32.53 -30.53
N SER A 5 -9.10 -33.83 -30.24
CA SER A 5 -10.08 -34.48 -29.38
C SER A 5 -10.06 -33.78 -28.02
N LYS A 6 -11.19 -33.18 -27.62
CA LYS A 6 -11.40 -32.71 -26.24
C LYS A 6 -11.35 -33.92 -25.32
N GLN A 7 -10.15 -34.23 -24.85
CA GLN A 7 -9.93 -35.24 -23.83
C GLN A 7 -10.60 -34.71 -22.56
N ASN A 8 -11.50 -35.51 -21.96
CA ASN A 8 -12.15 -35.10 -20.72
C ASN A 8 -11.06 -34.77 -19.69
N PRO A 9 -11.15 -33.62 -18.99
CA PRO A 9 -10.14 -33.24 -18.03
C PRO A 9 -10.00 -34.33 -16.96
N SER A 10 -8.75 -34.62 -16.57
CA SER A 10 -8.45 -35.58 -15.50
C SER A 10 -9.19 -35.19 -14.21
N PRO A 11 -9.64 -36.14 -13.37
CA PRO A 11 -10.23 -35.83 -12.07
C PRO A 11 -9.37 -34.88 -11.23
N ALA A 12 -8.04 -35.10 -11.20
CA ALA A 12 -7.10 -34.25 -10.49
C ALA A 12 -7.06 -32.80 -11.01
N PHE A 13 -7.30 -32.60 -12.31
CA PHE A 13 -7.38 -31.27 -12.92
C PHE A 13 -8.64 -30.53 -12.44
N ILE A 14 -9.78 -31.24 -12.42
CA ILE A 14 -11.05 -30.68 -11.94
C ILE A 14 -10.94 -30.33 -10.45
N GLU A 15 -10.38 -31.22 -9.63
CA GLU A 15 -10.14 -31.00 -8.20
C GLU A 15 -9.26 -29.78 -7.95
N THR A 16 -8.20 -29.60 -8.75
CA THR A 16 -7.32 -28.42 -8.63
C THR A 16 -8.06 -27.12 -8.92
N ILE A 17 -8.90 -27.08 -9.96
CA ILE A 17 -9.73 -25.89 -10.28
C ILE A 17 -10.74 -25.62 -9.18
N GLN A 18 -11.38 -26.67 -8.66
CA GLN A 18 -12.33 -26.55 -7.57
C GLN A 18 -11.67 -25.96 -6.32
N GLU A 19 -10.43 -26.36 -6.04
CA GLU A 19 -9.67 -25.82 -4.92
C GLU A 19 -9.31 -24.35 -5.11
N ILE A 20 -8.81 -23.97 -6.30
CA ILE A 20 -8.56 -22.56 -6.65
C ILE A 20 -9.83 -21.72 -6.44
N MET A 21 -10.97 -22.20 -6.96
CA MET A 21 -12.25 -21.51 -6.81
C MET A 21 -12.73 -21.47 -5.36
N ARG A 22 -12.46 -22.51 -4.56
CA ARG A 22 -12.82 -22.55 -3.15
C ARG A 22 -12.04 -21.50 -2.36
N LEU A 23 -10.73 -21.40 -2.59
CA LEU A 23 -9.87 -20.39 -1.95
C LEU A 23 -10.30 -18.98 -2.35
N TYR A 24 -10.51 -18.71 -3.64
CA TYR A 24 -10.96 -17.40 -4.11
C TYR A 24 -12.32 -16.99 -3.52
N LYS A 25 -13.28 -17.92 -3.44
CA LYS A 25 -14.60 -17.67 -2.84
C LYS A 25 -14.58 -17.51 -1.31
N SER A 26 -13.49 -17.90 -0.65
CA SER A 26 -13.34 -17.74 0.80
C SER A 26 -12.81 -16.37 1.20
N LEU A 27 -12.36 -15.56 0.23
CA LEU A 27 -11.93 -14.19 0.45
C LEU A 27 -13.10 -13.31 0.92
N PRO A 28 -12.81 -12.24 1.69
CA PRO A 28 -13.83 -11.23 2.00
C PRO A 28 -14.37 -10.58 0.72
N PRO A 29 -15.50 -9.85 0.80
CA PRO A 29 -15.97 -9.04 -0.31
C PRO A 29 -14.88 -8.06 -0.75
N ARG A 30 -14.67 -7.95 -2.06
CA ARG A 30 -13.78 -6.94 -2.63
C ARG A 30 -14.31 -5.54 -2.31
N PRO A 31 -13.46 -4.59 -1.90
CA PRO A 31 -13.83 -3.18 -1.83
C PRO A 31 -14.41 -2.70 -3.17
N SER A 32 -15.41 -1.81 -3.11
CA SER A 32 -15.95 -1.19 -4.32
C SER A 32 -14.94 -0.21 -4.94
N ILE A 33 -15.06 0.01 -6.25
CA ILE A 33 -14.20 0.98 -6.95
C ILE A 33 -14.38 2.38 -6.37
N GLU A 34 -15.59 2.74 -5.95
CA GLU A 34 -15.87 4.02 -5.31
C GLU A 34 -15.15 4.17 -3.97
N GLU A 35 -15.10 3.10 -3.16
CA GLU A 35 -14.37 3.09 -1.88
C GLU A 35 -12.86 3.24 -2.09
N VAL A 36 -12.30 2.53 -3.07
CA VAL A 36 -10.86 2.60 -3.38
C VAL A 36 -10.47 3.98 -3.90
N GLU A 37 -11.26 4.56 -4.81
CA GLU A 37 -10.97 5.91 -5.34
C GLU A 37 -11.15 7.00 -4.26
N ALA A 38 -12.13 6.83 -3.37
CA ALA A 38 -12.27 7.70 -2.21
C ALA A 38 -11.05 7.57 -1.27
N ALA A 39 -10.58 6.34 -1.01
CA ALA A 39 -9.39 6.09 -0.18
C ALA A 39 -8.15 6.76 -0.78
N LYS A 40 -7.88 6.59 -2.09
CA LYS A 40 -6.78 7.26 -2.79
C LYS A 40 -6.85 8.78 -2.66
N THR A 41 -8.06 9.35 -2.77
CA THR A 41 -8.28 10.80 -2.59
C THR A 41 -7.98 11.26 -1.16
N VAL A 42 -8.36 10.46 -0.16
CA VAL A 42 -8.04 10.73 1.25
C VAL A 42 -6.53 10.70 1.48
N LEU A 43 -5.81 9.72 0.94
CA LEU A 43 -4.35 9.63 1.03
C LEU A 43 -3.69 10.88 0.45
N GLN A 44 -4.04 11.23 -0.79
CA GLN A 44 -3.49 12.39 -1.47
C GLN A 44 -3.76 13.69 -0.71
N THR A 45 -4.97 13.85 -0.17
CA THR A 45 -5.35 15.04 0.59
C THR A 45 -4.58 15.12 1.91
N ALA A 46 -4.50 14.02 2.64
CA ALA A 46 -3.78 13.94 3.92
C ALA A 46 -2.27 14.19 3.74
N GLU A 47 -1.65 13.67 2.69
CA GLU A 47 -0.25 13.95 2.35
C GLU A 47 0.00 15.43 2.05
N ASN A 48 -0.90 16.05 1.29
CA ASN A 48 -0.77 17.48 0.98
C ASN A 48 -0.98 18.35 2.24
N GLU A 49 -1.93 17.99 3.10
CA GLU A 49 -2.18 18.66 4.37
C GLU A 49 -0.98 18.50 5.33
N GLU A 50 -0.44 17.29 5.47
CA GLU A 50 0.77 16.98 6.25
C GLU A 50 1.93 17.85 5.79
N LYS A 51 2.22 17.85 4.48
CA LYS A 51 3.30 18.64 3.90
C LYS A 51 3.12 20.14 4.18
N THR A 52 1.91 20.66 3.96
CA THR A 52 1.60 22.08 4.19
C THR A 52 1.82 22.47 5.66
N LYS A 53 1.36 21.65 6.60
CA LYS A 53 1.54 21.89 8.05
C LYS A 53 3.01 21.81 8.46
N LEU A 54 3.77 20.85 7.94
CA LEU A 54 5.20 20.72 8.23
C LEU A 54 6.01 21.90 7.67
N GLU A 55 5.66 22.39 6.49
CA GLU A 55 6.25 23.59 5.91
C GLU A 55 5.95 24.83 6.76
N ALA A 56 4.73 24.98 7.26
CA ALA A 56 4.35 26.10 8.15
C ALA A 56 5.18 26.08 9.44
N ILE A 57 5.30 24.92 10.11
CA ILE A 57 6.12 24.78 11.32
C ILE A 57 7.59 25.10 11.04
N SER A 58 8.09 24.70 9.87
CA SER A 58 9.47 24.98 9.47
C SER A 58 9.70 26.45 9.14
N LYS A 59 8.71 27.17 8.60
CA LYS A 59 8.79 28.62 8.38
C LYS A 59 8.75 29.38 9.71
N ASP A 60 7.88 28.99 10.64
CA ASP A 60 7.80 29.60 11.97
C ASP A 60 9.12 29.47 12.74
N GLN A 61 9.87 28.38 12.54
CA GLN A 61 11.20 28.18 13.11
C GLN A 61 12.21 29.27 12.71
N TYR A 62 12.13 29.81 11.50
CA TYR A 62 12.99 30.91 11.05
C TYR A 62 12.54 32.28 11.58
N HIS A 63 11.28 32.40 12.01
CA HIS A 63 10.68 33.65 12.49
C HIS A 63 10.65 33.79 14.02
N HIS A 64 10.89 32.71 14.77
CA HIS A 64 10.96 32.77 16.22
C HIS A 64 12.24 33.47 16.69
N GLN A 65 12.10 34.73 17.11
CA GLN A 65 13.11 35.46 17.88
C GLN A 65 13.40 34.69 19.19
N PRO A 66 14.66 34.62 19.66
CA PRO A 66 14.99 33.96 20.93
C PRO A 66 14.12 34.50 22.05
N LEU A 67 13.31 33.62 22.66
CA LEU A 67 12.52 33.97 23.83
C LEU A 67 13.48 34.15 25.01
N GLU A 68 13.51 35.36 25.55
CA GLU A 68 14.36 35.69 26.69
C GLU A 68 14.01 34.78 27.88
N GLY A 69 15.00 33.99 28.34
CA GLY A 69 14.84 33.05 29.46
C GLY A 69 14.46 31.61 29.09
N VAL A 70 14.31 31.26 27.80
CA VAL A 70 14.06 29.87 27.37
C VAL A 70 15.29 29.28 26.70
N PRO A 71 15.79 28.10 27.15
CA PRO A 71 16.89 27.42 26.47
C PRO A 71 16.53 27.03 25.03
N ASP A 72 17.45 27.25 24.08
CA ASP A 72 17.27 26.91 22.67
C ASP A 72 16.93 25.42 22.44
N GLU A 73 17.50 24.54 23.27
CA GLU A 73 17.22 23.09 23.25
C GLU A 73 15.73 22.81 23.47
N LEU A 74 15.09 23.51 24.41
CA LEU A 74 13.67 23.32 24.70
C LEU A 74 12.79 23.81 23.53
N LEU A 75 13.19 24.90 22.85
CA LEU A 75 12.52 25.39 21.64
C LEU A 75 12.64 24.40 20.48
N SER A 76 13.82 23.79 20.33
CA SER A 76 14.07 22.73 19.34
C SER A 76 13.19 21.50 19.60
N ILE A 77 13.12 21.04 20.85
CA ILE A 77 12.24 19.94 21.26
C ILE A 77 10.77 20.29 20.97
N LEU A 78 10.32 21.50 21.30
CA LEU A 78 8.94 21.92 21.01
C LEU A 78 8.63 21.85 19.50
N GLN A 79 9.56 22.28 18.65
CA GLN A 79 9.40 22.18 17.20
C GLN A 79 9.36 20.73 16.72
N GLN A 80 10.22 19.88 17.27
CA GLN A 80 10.20 18.45 16.97
C GLN A 80 8.86 17.82 17.39
N VAL A 81 8.36 18.12 18.60
CA VAL A 81 7.05 17.65 19.08
C VAL A 81 5.93 18.10 18.15
N ARG A 82 5.93 19.37 17.71
CA ARG A 82 4.93 19.87 16.75
C ARG A 82 4.97 19.12 15.42
N LYS A 83 6.17 18.91 14.85
CA LYS A 83 6.33 18.15 13.60
C LYS A 83 5.86 16.70 13.76
N THR A 84 6.28 16.03 14.84
CA THR A 84 5.87 14.65 15.14
C THR A 84 4.36 14.54 15.33
N MET A 85 3.72 15.52 15.97
CA MET A 85 2.26 15.51 16.13
C MET A 85 1.51 15.60 14.80
N VAL A 86 2.02 16.38 13.84
CA VAL A 86 1.45 16.44 12.48
C VAL A 86 1.60 15.09 11.77
N LEU A 87 2.78 14.47 11.84
CA LEU A 87 3.03 13.16 11.26
C LEU A 87 2.11 12.09 11.86
N PHE A 88 1.95 12.10 13.18
CA PHE A 88 1.06 11.17 13.88
C PHE A 88 -0.41 11.33 13.46
N GLN A 89 -0.90 12.57 13.37
CA GLN A 89 -2.28 12.84 12.93
C GLN A 89 -2.52 12.38 11.48
N SER A 90 -1.58 12.66 10.59
CA SER A 90 -1.65 12.23 9.19
C SER A 90 -1.61 10.71 9.07
N HIS A 91 -0.76 10.04 9.84
CA HIS A 91 -0.72 8.58 9.90
C HIS A 91 -2.07 7.98 10.32
N GLU A 92 -2.66 8.48 11.40
CA GLU A 92 -3.98 8.02 11.86
C GLU A 92 -5.08 8.28 10.84
N GLN A 93 -5.06 9.42 10.15
CA GLN A 93 -6.02 9.77 9.10
C GLN A 93 -5.90 8.85 7.87
N LYS A 94 -4.67 8.48 7.49
CA LYS A 94 -4.40 7.65 6.30
C LYS A 94 -4.61 6.16 6.55
N LYS A 95 -4.61 5.70 7.79
CA LYS A 95 -4.61 4.27 8.16
C LYS A 95 -5.67 3.43 7.43
N GLU A 96 -6.93 3.85 7.49
CA GLU A 96 -8.03 3.09 6.85
C GLU A 96 -7.94 3.15 5.33
N ALA A 97 -7.58 4.31 4.78
CA ALA A 97 -7.43 4.50 3.34
C ALA A 97 -6.27 3.66 2.77
N LEU A 98 -5.16 3.55 3.51
CA LEU A 98 -4.03 2.69 3.15
C LEU A 98 -4.47 1.22 3.10
N TYR A 99 -5.21 0.77 4.11
CA TYR A 99 -5.71 -0.60 4.17
C TYR A 99 -6.62 -0.92 2.96
N LEU A 100 -7.54 -0.02 2.60
CA LEU A 100 -8.43 -0.25 1.46
C LEU A 100 -7.68 -0.37 0.13
N VAL A 101 -6.65 0.46 -0.09
CA VAL A 101 -5.80 0.39 -1.28
C VAL A 101 -4.99 -0.90 -1.29
N GLU A 102 -4.37 -1.28 -0.17
CA GLU A 102 -3.60 -2.52 -0.05
C GLU A 102 -4.47 -3.75 -0.30
N VAL A 103 -5.70 -3.78 0.21
CA VAL A 103 -6.65 -4.87 -0.06
C VAL A 103 -6.97 -4.96 -1.56
N ASP A 104 -7.21 -3.84 -2.24
CA ASP A 104 -7.47 -3.85 -3.69
C ASP A 104 -6.26 -4.36 -4.48
N ASP A 105 -5.04 -3.94 -4.15
CA ASP A 105 -3.80 -4.43 -4.76
C ASP A 105 -3.63 -5.96 -4.58
N MET A 106 -4.01 -6.49 -3.41
CA MET A 106 -4.04 -7.93 -3.18
C MET A 106 -5.09 -8.63 -4.06
N PHE A 107 -6.26 -8.04 -4.28
CA PHE A 107 -7.26 -8.57 -5.20
C PHE A 107 -6.78 -8.57 -6.65
N GLU A 108 -6.06 -7.54 -7.09
CA GLU A 108 -5.43 -7.54 -8.42
C GLU A 108 -4.45 -8.73 -8.58
N THR A 109 -3.70 -9.05 -7.53
CA THR A 109 -2.82 -10.23 -7.51
C THR A 109 -3.60 -11.53 -7.66
N PHE A 110 -4.73 -11.67 -6.95
CA PHE A 110 -5.61 -12.82 -7.10
C PHE A 110 -6.23 -12.89 -8.50
N ASP A 111 -6.66 -11.77 -9.07
CA ASP A 111 -7.22 -11.70 -10.42
C ASP A 111 -6.21 -12.22 -11.46
N GLY A 112 -4.93 -11.82 -11.36
CA GLY A 112 -3.87 -12.32 -12.24
C GLY A 112 -3.56 -13.82 -12.05
N LEU A 113 -3.77 -14.37 -10.86
CA LEU A 113 -3.70 -15.83 -10.63
C LEU A 113 -4.87 -16.57 -11.28
N ILE A 114 -6.09 -16.03 -11.12
CA ILE A 114 -7.31 -16.60 -11.71
C ILE A 114 -7.25 -16.54 -13.23
N GLU A 115 -6.83 -15.42 -13.82
CA GLU A 115 -6.68 -15.27 -15.27
C GLU A 115 -5.72 -16.33 -15.83
N ARG A 116 -4.56 -16.53 -15.21
CA ARG A 116 -3.60 -17.58 -15.60
C ARG A 116 -4.20 -18.97 -15.50
N ALA A 117 -4.94 -19.27 -14.44
CA ALA A 117 -5.64 -20.54 -14.32
C ALA A 117 -6.70 -20.71 -15.42
N SER A 118 -7.47 -19.66 -15.74
CA SER A 118 -8.45 -19.67 -16.82
C SER A 118 -7.84 -19.93 -18.20
N LEU A 119 -6.66 -19.36 -18.50
CA LEU A 119 -5.94 -19.63 -19.75
C LEU A 119 -5.58 -21.13 -19.88
N LEU A 120 -5.11 -21.75 -18.80
CA LEU A 120 -4.82 -23.19 -18.76
C LEU A 120 -6.06 -24.06 -18.98
N VAL A 121 -7.24 -23.58 -18.57
CA VAL A 121 -8.53 -24.27 -18.80
C VAL A 121 -9.02 -24.11 -20.22
N SER A 122 -8.86 -22.92 -20.82
CA SER A 122 -9.30 -22.63 -22.19
C SER A 122 -8.41 -23.25 -23.27
N GLY A 123 -7.17 -23.61 -22.93
CA GLY A 123 -6.23 -24.24 -23.86
C GLY A 123 -5.53 -23.25 -24.80
N ASP A 124 -5.57 -21.96 -24.47
CA ASP A 124 -4.82 -20.91 -25.16
C ASP A 124 -3.35 -20.97 -24.67
N ASN A 125 -2.42 -21.15 -25.61
CA ASN A 125 -1.01 -21.36 -25.31
C ASN A 125 -0.38 -20.06 -24.77
N LEU A 126 0.30 -20.13 -23.63
CA LEU A 126 1.09 -19.03 -23.04
C LEU A 126 2.35 -18.78 -23.87
N GLU A 127 2.19 -18.21 -25.06
CA GLU A 127 3.31 -17.60 -25.78
C GLU A 127 3.33 -16.10 -25.43
N GLU A 128 4.32 -15.76 -24.59
CA GLU A 128 4.84 -14.40 -24.38
C GLU A 128 3.87 -13.36 -23.79
N LYS A 129 3.56 -13.49 -22.50
CA LYS A 129 3.29 -12.29 -21.68
C LYS A 129 4.10 -12.40 -20.41
N VAL A 130 5.20 -11.65 -20.35
CA VAL A 130 6.01 -11.45 -19.14
C VAL A 130 5.08 -10.78 -18.11
N TRP A 131 4.60 -11.56 -17.16
CA TRP A 131 3.93 -11.03 -15.98
C TRP A 131 5.03 -10.51 -15.07
N GLY A 132 5.31 -9.20 -15.17
CA GLY A 132 6.16 -8.48 -14.23
C GLY A 132 5.58 -8.69 -12.83
N PHE A 133 6.36 -9.35 -11.98
CA PHE A 133 6.11 -9.44 -10.55
C PHE A 133 7.02 -8.38 -9.93
N ASP A 134 6.52 -7.14 -9.85
CA ASP A 134 7.17 -6.00 -9.19
C ASP A 134 6.55 -5.72 -7.80
N GLY A 135 5.97 -6.74 -7.18
CA GLY A 135 5.59 -6.73 -5.76
C GLY A 135 6.79 -6.97 -4.84
N GLU A 136 7.79 -6.10 -4.87
CA GLU A 136 8.79 -5.98 -3.81
C GLU A 136 8.51 -4.69 -3.01
N THR A 137 7.48 -4.72 -2.17
CA THR A 137 7.35 -3.75 -1.06
C THR A 137 8.06 -4.34 0.16
N VAL A 138 9.39 -4.31 0.13
CA VAL A 138 10.18 -4.40 1.37
C VAL A 138 9.80 -3.18 2.20
N ILE A 139 9.01 -3.42 3.26
CA ILE A 139 8.86 -2.50 4.38
C ILE A 139 10.26 -2.30 4.97
N SER A 140 10.97 -1.27 4.49
CA SER A 140 12.17 -0.75 5.14
C SER A 140 11.72 0.24 6.20
N ASP A 141 11.31 -0.32 7.33
CA ASP A 141 11.18 0.40 8.59
C ASP A 141 12.59 0.60 9.14
N ASP A 142 13.19 1.77 8.92
CA ASP A 142 14.38 2.22 9.68
C ASP A 142 14.70 3.69 9.41
N ARG A 143 13.99 4.59 10.11
CA ARG A 143 14.51 5.95 10.39
C ARG A 143 14.20 6.38 11.82
N PHE A 144 14.82 5.70 12.78
CA PHE A 144 15.25 6.32 14.04
C PHE A 144 16.75 6.08 14.23
N VAL A 145 17.57 6.92 13.59
CA VAL A 145 18.95 7.11 14.05
C VAL A 145 18.99 8.40 14.86
N THR A 146 18.78 8.25 16.17
CA THR A 146 19.36 9.15 17.15
C THR A 146 20.87 8.94 17.11
N SER A 147 21.61 9.93 16.63
CA SER A 147 23.06 10.00 16.85
C SER A 147 23.39 11.28 17.59
N SER A 148 23.18 11.22 18.91
CA SER A 148 23.94 12.02 19.85
C SER A 148 25.33 11.40 19.96
N CYS A 149 26.37 12.13 19.57
CA CYS A 149 27.72 11.91 20.07
C CYS A 149 28.41 13.27 20.23
N ASN A 150 28.43 13.74 21.48
CA ASN A 150 29.36 14.74 21.98
C ASN A 150 30.77 14.14 22.07
N SER A 151 31.79 14.89 21.63
CA SER A 151 33.04 15.16 22.38
C SER A 151 33.78 16.32 21.73
#